data_AF-R7UF29-F1
#
_entry.id   AF-R7UF29-F1
#
_cell.length_a   1.000
_cell.length_b   1.000
_cell.length_c   1.000
_cell.angle_alpha   90.00
_cell.angle_beta   90.00
_cell.angle_gamma   90.00
#
_symmetry.space_group_name_H-M   'P 1'
#
loop_
_entity.id
_entity.type
_entity.pdbx_description
1 polymer ?
#
loop_
_entity_poly.entity_id
_entity_poly.type
_entity_poly.pdbx_seq_one_letter_code
_entity_poly.pdbx_strand_id
1 'polypeptide(L)'
;MSASVTQGVISRVVNHDDTVLLVQSSCAVHAGASGGVLFNSEDQMIGIVTCNARDTGTGASFPHINLCVPFCSIWNILQDYVTTMDEEVLKRFHVKNSFVKKLWLMQAVPSISSKL
;
A
#
# COMPACT_ATOMS: atom_id res chain seq x y z
N MET A 1 -1.09 25.80 -2.72
CA MET A 1 -0.47 24.55 -2.21
C MET A 1 -0.01 23.76 -3.42
N SER A 2 1.26 23.39 -3.52
CA SER A 2 1.79 22.60 -4.65
C SER A 2 1.90 21.13 -4.25
N ALA A 3 1.70 20.23 -5.21
CA ALA A 3 1.97 18.81 -5.01
C ALA A 3 3.48 18.57 -4.82
N SER A 4 3.84 17.54 -4.05
CA SER A 4 5.22 17.07 -3.90
C SER A 4 5.40 15.76 -4.67
N VAL A 5 6.54 15.60 -5.33
CA VAL A 5 6.89 14.40 -6.10
C VAL A 5 8.24 13.91 -5.61
N THR A 6 8.32 12.61 -5.33
CA THR A 6 9.56 11.94 -4.92
C THR A 6 9.74 10.68 -5.76
N GLN A 7 11.00 10.33 -6.03
CA GLN A 7 11.35 9.18 -6.85
C GLN A 7 12.12 8.15 -6.02
N GLY A 8 12.03 6.89 -6.44
CA GLY A 8 12.62 5.75 -5.78
C GLY A 8 12.35 4.48 -6.57
N VAL A 9 12.50 3.34 -5.89
CA VAL A 9 12.24 2.01 -6.47
C VAL A 9 11.20 1.28 -5.63
N ILE A 10 10.58 0.27 -6.23
CA ILE A 10 9.79 -0.72 -5.48
C ILE A 10 10.76 -1.62 -4.72
N SER A 11 10.77 -1.49 -3.40
CA SER A 11 11.68 -2.23 -2.53
C SER A 11 11.12 -3.60 -2.13
N ARG A 12 9.79 -3.77 -2.17
CA ARG A 12 9.13 -5.06 -1.91
C ARG A 12 7.73 -5.09 -2.48
N VAL A 13 7.34 -6.24 -3.00
CA VAL A 13 5.94 -6.59 -3.32
C VAL A 13 5.60 -7.86 -2.55
N VAL A 14 4.46 -7.87 -1.85
CA VAL A 14 3.99 -9.05 -1.12
C VAL A 14 2.72 -9.55 -1.76
N ASN A 15 2.76 -10.78 -2.26
CA ASN A 15 1.66 -11.45 -2.92
C ASN A 15 1.17 -12.63 -2.08
N HIS A 16 -0.13 -12.91 -2.11
CA HIS A 16 -0.74 -14.09 -1.51
C HIS A 16 -1.95 -14.47 -2.33
N ASP A 17 -2.04 -15.73 -2.76
CA ASP A 17 -3.14 -16.26 -3.58
C ASP A 17 -3.52 -15.32 -4.75
N ASP A 18 -2.53 -15.00 -5.57
CA ASP A 18 -2.63 -14.09 -6.73
C ASP A 18 -3.10 -12.65 -6.43
N THR A 19 -3.18 -12.29 -5.15
CA THR A 19 -3.52 -10.94 -4.69
C THR A 19 -2.29 -10.21 -4.18
N VAL A 20 -2.04 -9.01 -4.67
CA VAL A 20 -0.99 -8.14 -4.13
C VAL A 20 -1.50 -7.52 -2.82
N LEU A 21 -0.84 -7.79 -1.70
CA LEU A 21 -1.30 -7.32 -0.38
C LEU A 21 -0.63 -6.04 0.07
N LEU A 22 0.59 -5.79 -0.41
CA LEU A 22 1.41 -4.66 0.00
C LEU A 22 2.44 -4.35 -1.09
N VAL A 23 2.59 -3.07 -1.40
CA VAL A 23 3.72 -2.53 -2.16
C VAL A 23 4.53 -1.64 -1.23
N GLN A 24 5.85 -1.85 -1.20
CA GLN A 24 6.79 -0.97 -0.53
C GLN A 24 7.68 -0.24 -1.52
N SER A 25 7.96 1.03 -1.24
CA SER A 25 8.83 1.87 -2.06
C SER A 25 9.87 2.60 -1.22
N SER A 26 10.93 3.06 -1.89
CA SER A 26 11.98 3.92 -1.31
C SER A 26 11.76 5.42 -1.54
N CYS A 27 10.69 5.80 -2.24
CA CYS A 27 10.32 7.21 -2.44
C CYS A 27 10.24 7.92 -1.07
N ALA A 28 10.67 9.17 -0.96
CA ALA A 28 10.50 9.87 0.32
C ALA A 28 9.01 10.19 0.56
N VAL A 29 8.43 9.70 1.65
CA VAL A 29 7.04 9.98 2.07
C VAL A 29 7.04 10.59 3.47
N HIS A 30 6.49 11.79 3.56
CA HIS A 30 6.35 12.54 4.81
C HIS A 30 4.87 12.63 5.24
N ALA A 31 4.65 13.17 6.44
CA ALA A 31 3.29 13.46 6.89
C ALA A 31 2.54 14.33 5.87
N GLY A 32 1.29 13.98 5.59
CA GLY A 32 0.47 14.64 4.56
C GLY A 32 0.55 14.02 3.16
N ALA A 33 1.50 13.11 2.89
CA ALA A 33 1.55 12.40 1.61
C ALA A 33 0.61 11.17 1.53
N SER A 34 -0.01 10.78 2.65
CA SER A 34 -1.04 9.73 2.69
C SER A 34 -2.22 10.08 1.77
N GLY A 35 -2.74 9.11 1.03
CA GLY A 35 -3.73 9.30 -0.02
C GLY A 35 -3.13 9.74 -1.37
N GLY A 36 -1.83 10.06 -1.42
CA GLY A 36 -1.11 10.30 -2.66
C GLY A 36 -0.95 9.05 -3.52
N VAL A 37 -0.52 9.25 -4.77
CA VAL A 37 -0.43 8.19 -5.77
C VAL A 37 1.01 7.77 -6.00
N LEU A 38 1.23 6.45 -6.11
CA LEU A 38 2.47 5.88 -6.59
C LEU A 38 2.33 5.53 -8.08
N PHE A 39 3.19 6.13 -8.90
CA PHE A 39 3.26 5.88 -10.35
C PHE A 39 4.50 5.04 -10.70
N ASN A 40 4.37 4.21 -11.72
CA ASN A 40 5.54 3.59 -12.37
C ASN A 40 6.15 4.55 -13.43
N SER A 41 7.21 4.12 -14.11
CA SER A 41 7.88 4.91 -15.15
C SER A 41 7.06 5.09 -16.43
N GLU A 42 5.92 4.42 -16.56
CA GLU A 42 4.97 4.54 -17.68
C GLU A 42 3.74 5.39 -17.29
N ASP A 43 3.84 6.15 -16.20
CA ASP A 43 2.76 7.00 -15.66
C ASP A 43 1.49 6.22 -15.24
N GLN A 44 1.62 4.93 -14.99
CA GLN A 44 0.50 4.10 -14.51
C GLN A 44 0.44 4.12 -12.98
N MET A 45 -0.77 4.28 -12.44
CA MET A 45 -1.02 4.15 -11.01
C MET A 45 -0.84 2.70 -10.57
N ILE A 46 0.09 2.47 -9.64
CA ILE A 46 0.39 1.13 -9.10
C ILE A 46 0.02 1.01 -7.62
N GLY A 47 -0.19 2.11 -6.91
CA GLY A 47 -0.66 2.07 -5.54
C GLY A 47 -1.02 3.42 -4.95
N ILE A 48 -1.63 3.37 -3.78
CA ILE A 48 -1.99 4.54 -2.98
C ILE A 48 -1.11 4.57 -1.73
N VAL A 49 -0.42 5.68 -1.51
CA VAL A 49 0.47 5.88 -0.37
C VAL A 49 -0.36 5.89 0.91
N THR A 50 -0.03 5.00 1.85
CA THR A 50 -0.72 4.93 3.16
C THR A 50 0.11 5.59 4.24
N CYS A 51 1.34 5.11 4.46
CA CYS A 51 2.22 5.61 5.52
C CYS A 51 3.69 5.29 5.23
N ASN A 52 4.59 5.96 5.97
CA ASN A 52 5.97 5.52 6.14
C ASN A 52 6.09 4.55 7.32
N ALA A 53 7.16 3.77 7.31
CA ALA A 53 7.54 2.91 8.41
C ALA A 53 7.88 3.76 9.64
N ARG A 54 7.40 3.30 10.79
CA ARG A 54 7.71 3.87 12.09
C ARG A 54 8.07 2.75 13.05
N ASP A 55 9.18 2.90 13.74
CA ASP A 55 9.49 2.07 14.89
C ASP A 55 8.63 2.53 16.07
N THR A 56 7.79 1.64 16.58
CA THR A 56 6.87 1.94 17.68
C THR A 56 7.55 2.02 19.04
N GLY A 57 8.74 1.41 19.21
CA GLY A 57 9.50 1.46 20.46
C GLY A 57 10.27 2.77 20.63
N THR A 58 10.84 3.28 19.54
CA THR A 58 11.64 4.53 19.54
C THR A 58 10.87 5.75 19.04
N GLY A 59 9.77 5.55 18.32
CA GLY A 59 9.02 6.61 17.64
C GLY A 59 9.67 7.09 16.33
N ALA A 60 10.84 6.55 15.95
CA ALA A 60 11.57 6.96 14.76
C ALA A 60 10.78 6.66 13.47
N SER A 61 10.71 7.64 12.57
CA SER A 61 10.13 7.47 11.24
C SER A 61 11.22 7.22 10.20
N PHE A 62 10.92 6.37 9.22
CA PHE A 62 11.79 6.04 8.11
C PHE A 62 11.11 6.44 6.79
N PRO A 63 11.26 7.70 6.33
CA PRO A 63 10.55 8.23 5.16
C PRO A 63 10.82 7.51 3.84
N HIS A 64 11.87 6.70 3.77
CA HIS A 64 12.27 5.92 2.59
C HIS A 64 11.84 4.44 2.68
N ILE A 65 10.92 4.11 3.60
CA ILE A 65 10.30 2.79 3.68
C ILE A 65 8.81 3.05 3.80
N ASN A 66 8.07 2.87 2.72
CA ASN A 66 6.65 3.20 2.70
C ASN A 66 5.80 1.97 2.48
N LEU A 67 4.56 2.05 2.93
CA LEU A 67 3.54 1.05 2.71
C LEU A 67 2.45 1.66 1.84
N CYS A 68 2.16 1.02 0.72
CA CYS A 68 1.16 1.44 -0.24
C CYS A 68 0.12 0.33 -0.45
N VAL A 69 -1.15 0.73 -0.56
CA VAL A 69 -2.23 -0.17 -1.00
C VAL A 69 -2.04 -0.40 -2.50
N PRO A 70 -1.89 -1.65 -2.97
CA PRO A 70 -1.75 -1.93 -4.39
C PRO A 70 -3.05 -1.59 -5.13
N PHE A 71 -2.95 -0.87 -6.24
CA PHE A 71 -4.13 -0.41 -6.96
C PHE A 71 -4.96 -1.56 -7.55
N CYS A 72 -4.28 -2.58 -8.07
CA CYS A 72 -4.92 -3.79 -8.63
C CYS A 72 -5.82 -4.51 -7.61
N SER A 73 -5.48 -4.46 -6.32
CA SER A 73 -6.20 -5.17 -5.26
C SER A 73 -7.50 -4.49 -4.85
N ILE A 74 -7.66 -3.21 -5.21
CA ILE A 74 -8.84 -2.41 -4.87
C ILE A 74 -9.68 -2.04 -6.10
N TRP A 75 -9.14 -2.23 -7.30
CA TRP A 75 -9.76 -1.83 -8.56
C TRP A 75 -11.19 -2.35 -8.71
N ASN A 76 -11.40 -3.66 -8.54
CA ASN A 76 -12.73 -4.27 -8.69
C ASN A 76 -13.74 -3.70 -7.68
N ILE A 77 -13.31 -3.40 -6.44
CA ILE A 77 -14.18 -2.81 -5.41
C ILE A 77 -14.62 -1.41 -5.85
N LEU A 78 -13.69 -0.61 -6.39
CA LEU A 78 -13.98 0.73 -6.89
C LEU A 78 -14.90 0.68 -8.12
N GLN A 79 -14.66 -0.24 -9.06
CA GLN A 79 -15.53 -0.42 -10.23
C GLN A 79 -16.94 -0.82 -9.84
N ASP A 80 -17.09 -1.78 -8.93
CA ASP A 80 -18.38 -2.21 -8.41
C ASP A 80 -19.12 -1.04 -7.76
N TYR A 81 -18.44 -0.23 -6.94
CA TYR A 81 -19.04 0.96 -6.33
C TYR A 81 -19.46 2.01 -7.36
N VAL A 82 -18.59 2.35 -8.32
CA VAL A 82 -18.91 3.35 -9.37
C VAL A 82 -20.09 2.89 -10.24
N THR A 83 -20.24 1.59 -10.44
CA THR A 83 -21.31 1.01 -11.27
C THR A 83 -22.65 0.93 -10.51
N THR A 84 -22.61 0.54 -9.25
CA THR A 84 -23.81 0.24 -8.46
C THR A 84 -24.25 1.38 -7.54
N MET A 85 -23.33 2.29 -7.20
CA MET A 85 -23.43 3.28 -6.12
C MET A 85 -23.73 2.67 -4.74
N ASP A 86 -23.50 1.36 -4.57
CA ASP A 86 -23.77 0.65 -3.33
C ASP A 86 -22.59 0.78 -2.36
N GLU A 87 -22.78 1.54 -1.27
CA GLU A 87 -21.78 1.73 -0.23
C GLU A 87 -21.42 0.43 0.51
N GLU A 88 -22.28 -0.60 0.49
CA GLU A 88 -21.99 -1.90 1.11
C GLU A 88 -20.78 -2.57 0.45
N VAL A 89 -20.56 -2.34 -0.84
CA VAL A 89 -19.39 -2.83 -1.58
C VAL A 89 -18.09 -2.32 -0.95
N LEU A 90 -18.07 -1.09 -0.43
CA LEU A 90 -16.89 -0.49 0.20
C LEU A 90 -16.49 -1.22 1.49
N LYS A 91 -17.38 -2.00 2.12
CA LYS A 91 -17.03 -2.83 3.28
C LYS A 91 -15.96 -3.88 2.94
N ARG A 92 -15.77 -4.22 1.66
CA ARG A 92 -14.70 -5.12 1.19
C ARG A 92 -13.29 -4.56 1.40
N PHE A 93 -13.13 -3.24 1.55
CA PHE A 93 -11.85 -2.65 1.97
C PHE A 93 -11.44 -3.07 3.38
N HIS A 94 -12.39 -3.48 4.22
CA HIS A 94 -12.12 -3.86 5.59
C HIS A 94 -11.62 -5.31 5.69
N VAL A 95 -10.31 -5.48 5.53
CA VAL A 95 -9.64 -6.78 5.63
C VAL A 95 -9.44 -7.18 7.10
N LYS A 96 -10.13 -8.23 7.56
CA LYS A 96 -10.01 -8.78 8.93
C LYS A 96 -8.95 -9.88 9.08
N ASN A 97 -8.25 -10.21 7.99
CA ASN A 97 -7.26 -11.28 7.98
C ASN A 97 -6.07 -10.92 8.89
N SER A 98 -5.76 -11.79 9.86
CA SER A 98 -4.71 -11.56 10.86
C SER A 98 -3.30 -11.57 10.25
N PHE A 99 -3.06 -12.35 9.20
CA PHE A 99 -1.81 -12.33 8.45
C PHE A 99 -1.60 -10.98 7.77
N VAL A 100 -2.62 -10.45 7.07
CA VAL A 100 -2.56 -9.12 6.44
C VAL A 100 -2.31 -8.04 7.48
N LYS A 101 -3.01 -8.09 8.62
CA LYS A 101 -2.77 -7.15 9.72
C LYS A 101 -1.31 -7.19 10.21
N LYS A 102 -0.76 -8.38 10.45
CA LYS A 102 0.64 -8.55 10.87
C LYS A 102 1.63 -8.04 9.83
N LEU A 103 1.35 -8.32 8.54
CA LEU A 103 2.15 -7.84 7.42
C LEU A 103 2.23 -6.31 7.39
N TRP A 104 1.10 -5.62 7.51
CA TRP A 104 1.02 -4.16 7.51
C TRP A 104 1.61 -3.51 8.77
N LEU A 105 1.63 -4.26 9.89
CA LEU A 105 2.37 -3.87 11.10
C LEU A 105 3.88 -4.20 11.02
N MET A 106 4.35 -4.71 9.88
CA MET A 106 5.73 -5.17 9.66
C MET A 106 6.22 -6.16 10.74
N GLN A 107 5.30 -6.95 11.29
CA GLN A 107 5.63 -8.00 12.25
C GLN A 107 6.19 -9.22 11.52
N ALA A 108 6.88 -10.09 12.26
CA ALA A 108 7.29 -11.38 11.73
C ALA A 108 6.06 -12.16 11.24
N VAL A 109 6.00 -12.38 9.94
CA VAL A 109 5.01 -13.22 9.27
C VAL A 109 5.71 -14.49 8.76
N PRO A 110 5.05 -15.66 8.81
CA PRO A 110 5.60 -16.88 8.21
C PRO A 110 6.00 -16.60 6.76
N SER A 111 7.18 -17.05 6.37
CA SER A 111 7.81 -16.73 5.09
C SER A 111 6.90 -17.11 3.91
N ILE A 112 6.29 -16.09 3.29
CA ILE A 112 5.79 -16.19 1.93
C ILE A 112 7.02 -16.12 1.03
N SER A 113 7.22 -17.14 0.20
CA SER A 113 8.26 -17.16 -0.81
C SER A 113 8.09 -15.96 -1.74
N SER A 114 8.96 -14.96 -1.60
CA SER A 114 9.18 -13.97 -2.65
C SER A 114 9.97 -14.67 -3.74
N LYS A 115 9.30 -15.22 -4.74
CA LYS A 115 9.98 -15.55 -6.00
C LYS A 115 10.32 -14.21 -6.66
N LEU A 116 11.61 -13.88 -6.63
CA LEU A 116 12.23 -13.01 -7.62
C LEU A 116 12.25 -13.73 -8.96
#